data_AF-A0A0D3LB68-F1
#
_entry.id   AF-A0A0D3LB68-F1
#
_cell.length_a   1.000
_cell.length_b   1.000
_cell.length_c   1.000
_cell.angle_alpha   90.00
_cell.angle_beta   90.00
_cell.angle_gamma   90.00
#
_symmetry.space_group_name_H-M   'P 1'
#
loop_
_entity.id
_entity.type
_entity.pdbx_description
1 polymer ?
#
loop_
_entity_poly.entity_id
_entity_poly.type
_entity_poly.pdbx_seq_one_letter_code
_entity_poly.pdbx_strand_id
1 'polypeptide(L)'
;MLQAPALVTVMVAGSDGDYNEKEVERGLDVTWWKKFHSRPDLDGFYEEVGQRYQSDIALLRRDLPKDVNERYRIISERLQQLNPILYKLEKPLAEQYYASLQELAKQVAEANGGVLGYLSVGYNESKVITLPMIDDPRTFRV
;
A
#
# COMPACT_ATOMS: atom_id res chain seq x y z
N MET A 1 5.92 -5.14 -8.49
CA MET A 1 6.43 -4.09 -7.59
C MET A 1 5.84 -2.71 -7.89
N LEU A 2 5.91 -2.19 -9.12
CA LEU A 2 5.46 -0.83 -9.44
C LEU A 2 3.97 -0.53 -9.13
N GLN A 3 3.07 -1.49 -9.35
CA GLN A 3 1.65 -1.32 -9.03
C GLN A 3 1.32 -1.51 -7.54
N ALA A 4 2.27 -2.00 -6.72
CA ALA A 4 1.99 -2.34 -5.32
C ALA A 4 1.55 -1.13 -4.47
N PRO A 5 2.13 0.08 -4.61
CA PRO A 5 1.63 1.25 -3.92
C PRO A 5 0.15 1.54 -4.22
N ALA A 6 -0.26 1.46 -5.48
CA ALA A 6 -1.67 1.61 -5.88
C ALA A 6 -2.58 0.52 -5.29
N LEU A 7 -2.12 -0.74 -5.28
CA LEU A 7 -2.83 -1.86 -4.65
C LEU A 7 -3.05 -1.64 -3.15
N VAL A 8 -2.02 -1.19 -2.43
CA VAL A 8 -2.10 -0.87 -1.00
C VAL A 8 -3.10 0.26 -0.77
N THR A 9 -3.02 1.34 -1.56
CA THR A 9 -3.95 2.48 -1.45
C THR A 9 -5.40 2.06 -1.67
N VAL A 10 -5.69 1.29 -2.72
CA VAL A 10 -7.05 0.82 -3.00
C VAL A 10 -7.55 -0.15 -1.92
N MET A 11 -6.68 -1.02 -1.38
CA MET A 11 -7.04 -1.93 -0.29
C MET A 11 -7.43 -1.16 0.98
N VAL A 12 -6.65 -0.15 1.36
CA VAL A 12 -6.85 0.58 2.61
C VAL A 12 -7.96 1.63 2.47
N ALA A 13 -8.00 2.37 1.37
CA ALA A 13 -9.03 3.39 1.14
C ALA A 13 -10.43 2.77 0.92
N GLY A 14 -10.48 1.58 0.33
CA GLY A 14 -11.73 0.88 0.02
C GLY A 14 -12.22 -0.06 1.12
N SER A 15 -11.71 0.02 2.36
CA SER A 15 -12.08 -0.90 3.46
C SER A 15 -13.54 -0.76 3.90
N ASP A 16 -14.11 0.44 3.82
CA ASP A 16 -15.46 0.76 4.33
C ASP A 16 -16.53 0.83 3.21
N GLY A 17 -16.16 0.52 1.97
CA GLY A 17 -17.11 0.37 0.85
C GLY A 17 -17.72 1.65 0.26
N ASP A 18 -17.66 2.81 0.93
CA ASP A 18 -18.24 4.07 0.42
C ASP A 18 -17.58 5.32 1.02
N TYR A 19 -16.50 5.85 0.43
CA TYR A 19 -15.93 7.14 0.86
C TYR A 19 -15.31 7.93 -0.30
N ASN A 20 -15.04 9.22 -0.08
CA ASN A 20 -14.50 10.16 -1.08
C ASN A 20 -13.03 9.87 -1.42
N GLU A 21 -12.73 8.67 -1.94
CA GLU A 21 -11.39 8.13 -2.16
C GLU A 21 -10.54 8.98 -3.13
N LYS A 22 -11.18 9.83 -3.96
CA LYS A 22 -10.50 10.76 -4.86
C LYS A 22 -9.75 11.86 -4.11
N GLU A 23 -10.21 12.24 -2.92
CA GLU A 23 -9.57 13.26 -2.08
C GLU A 23 -8.38 12.67 -1.33
N VAL A 24 -8.55 11.46 -0.79
CA VAL A 24 -7.50 10.66 -0.16
C VAL A 24 -6.36 10.39 -1.14
N GLU A 25 -6.66 9.92 -2.34
CA GLU A 25 -5.66 9.65 -3.39
C GLU A 25 -4.81 10.87 -3.73
N ARG A 26 -5.44 12.04 -3.95
CA ARG A 26 -4.74 13.28 -4.28
C ARG A 26 -3.91 13.82 -3.12
N GLY A 27 -4.41 13.75 -1.88
CA GLY A 27 -3.69 14.21 -0.69
C GLY A 27 -2.49 13.32 -0.34
N LEU A 28 -2.62 12.02 -0.58
CA LEU A 28 -1.55 11.06 -0.37
C LEU A 28 -0.44 11.20 -1.38
N ASP A 29 -0.77 11.31 -2.68
CA ASP A 29 0.23 11.44 -3.75
C ASP A 29 1.30 12.48 -3.36
N VAL A 30 0.89 13.70 -3.02
CA VAL A 30 1.79 14.79 -2.63
C VAL A 30 2.60 14.51 -1.35
N THR A 31 1.96 13.94 -0.31
CA THR A 31 2.61 13.71 1.00
C THR A 31 3.58 12.55 0.94
N TRP A 32 3.14 11.47 0.31
CA TRP A 32 3.89 10.26 0.04
C TRP A 32 5.14 10.57 -0.78
N TRP A 33 5.03 11.42 -1.81
CA TRP A 33 6.19 11.84 -2.60
C TRP A 33 7.28 12.51 -1.79
N LYS A 34 6.91 13.45 -0.93
CA LYS A 34 7.87 14.19 -0.09
C LYS A 34 8.59 13.26 0.89
N LYS A 35 7.86 12.32 1.50
CA LYS A 35 8.40 11.30 2.40
C LYS A 35 9.34 10.35 1.67
N PHE A 36 8.98 9.99 0.44
CA PHE A 36 9.69 9.00 -0.31
C PHE A 36 11.03 9.52 -0.87
N HIS A 37 11.13 10.76 -1.36
CA HIS A 37 12.39 11.42 -1.72
C HIS A 37 13.41 11.56 -0.56
N SER A 38 13.07 11.05 0.63
CA SER A 38 13.99 10.88 1.77
C SER A 38 14.67 9.49 1.81
N ARG A 39 14.42 8.61 0.83
CA ARG A 39 14.97 7.24 0.73
C ARG A 39 15.74 7.06 -0.60
N PRO A 40 17.02 7.46 -0.66
CA PRO A 40 17.78 7.55 -1.91
C PRO A 40 17.81 6.26 -2.74
N ASP A 41 17.86 5.10 -2.08
CA ASP A 41 17.96 3.79 -2.75
C ASP A 41 16.71 3.41 -3.55
N LEU A 42 15.59 4.09 -3.31
CA LEU A 42 14.31 3.82 -3.94
C LEU A 42 13.89 4.97 -4.89
N ASP A 43 14.71 6.01 -5.04
CA ASP A 43 14.35 7.25 -5.74
C ASP A 43 13.84 7.01 -7.16
N GLY A 44 14.66 6.35 -7.99
CA GLY A 44 14.27 6.02 -9.36
C GLY A 44 13.09 5.05 -9.43
N PHE A 45 12.94 4.14 -8.45
CA PHE A 45 11.80 3.22 -8.43
C PHE A 45 10.49 3.98 -8.24
N TYR A 46 10.45 4.93 -7.30
CA TYR A 46 9.21 5.64 -7.03
C TYR A 46 8.94 6.75 -8.03
N GLU A 47 9.97 7.36 -8.65
CA GLU A 47 9.76 8.22 -9.83
C GLU A 47 8.88 7.50 -10.88
N GLU A 48 9.19 6.24 -11.16
CA GLU A 48 8.39 5.38 -12.06
C GLU A 48 7.00 5.05 -11.52
N VAL A 49 6.87 4.71 -10.22
CA VAL A 49 5.54 4.51 -9.59
C VAL A 49 4.68 5.76 -9.77
N GLY A 50 5.29 6.92 -9.63
CA GLY A 50 4.64 8.21 -9.75
C GLY A 50 3.93 8.52 -11.02
N GLN A 51 4.64 8.29 -12.12
CA GLN A 51 4.14 8.53 -13.47
C GLN A 51 2.86 7.72 -13.76
N ARG A 52 2.65 6.62 -13.02
CA ARG A 52 1.54 5.69 -13.20
C ARG A 52 0.60 5.58 -12.01
N TYR A 53 0.86 6.26 -10.90
CA TYR A 53 0.15 6.00 -9.63
C TYR A 53 -1.36 6.24 -9.75
N GLN A 54 -1.74 7.41 -10.26
CA GLN A 54 -3.15 7.79 -10.49
C GLN A 54 -3.83 6.88 -11.53
N SER A 55 -3.12 6.50 -12.60
CA SER A 55 -3.69 5.65 -13.65
C SER A 55 -3.84 4.20 -13.20
N ASP A 56 -2.90 3.68 -12.41
CA ASP A 56 -2.99 2.37 -11.79
C ASP A 56 -4.16 2.31 -10.79
N ILE A 57 -4.37 3.34 -9.95
CA ILE A 57 -5.54 3.38 -9.04
C ILE A 57 -6.84 3.43 -9.84
N ALA A 58 -6.94 4.29 -10.86
CA ALA A 58 -8.13 4.37 -11.70
C ALA A 58 -8.44 3.04 -12.41
N LEU A 59 -7.41 2.34 -12.88
CA LEU A 59 -7.52 1.01 -13.48
C LEU A 59 -8.02 -0.02 -12.46
N LEU A 60 -7.40 -0.06 -11.28
CA LEU A 60 -7.77 -0.97 -10.20
C LEU A 60 -9.22 -0.75 -9.75
N ARG A 61 -9.67 0.50 -9.62
CA ARG A 61 -11.06 0.82 -9.28
C ARG A 61 -12.07 0.32 -10.32
N ARG A 62 -11.69 0.36 -11.60
CA ARG A 62 -12.55 -0.11 -12.69
C ARG A 62 -12.61 -1.64 -12.75
N ASP A 63 -11.46 -2.29 -12.55
CA ASP A 63 -11.30 -3.71 -12.83
C ASP A 63 -11.58 -4.60 -11.60
N LEU A 64 -11.47 -4.06 -10.38
CA LEU A 64 -11.71 -4.83 -9.16
C LEU A 64 -13.20 -4.90 -8.81
N PRO A 65 -13.65 -6.01 -8.18
CA PRO A 65 -15.01 -6.13 -7.70
C PRO A 65 -15.40 -5.07 -6.68
N LYS A 66 -16.70 -4.72 -6.67
CA LYS A 66 -17.28 -3.81 -5.67
C LYS A 66 -17.35 -4.44 -4.29
N ASP A 67 -17.52 -5.77 -4.22
CA ASP A 67 -17.51 -6.51 -2.97
C ASP A 67 -16.16 -6.34 -2.25
N VAL A 68 -16.22 -5.91 -0.99
CA VAL A 68 -15.04 -5.56 -0.19
C VAL A 68 -14.16 -6.79 0.07
N ASN A 69 -14.78 -7.93 0.39
CA ASN A 69 -14.05 -9.16 0.74
C ASN A 69 -13.36 -9.75 -0.48
N GLU A 70 -14.06 -9.80 -1.61
CA GLU A 70 -13.50 -10.29 -2.87
C GLU A 70 -12.40 -9.38 -3.40
N ARG A 71 -12.58 -8.05 -3.29
CA ARG A 71 -11.53 -7.07 -3.61
C ARG A 71 -10.31 -7.28 -2.71
N TYR A 72 -10.51 -7.42 -1.39
CA TYR A 72 -9.43 -7.68 -0.44
C TYR A 72 -8.67 -8.95 -0.79
N ARG A 73 -9.38 -10.04 -1.11
CA ARG A 73 -8.77 -11.32 -1.52
C ARG A 73 -7.91 -11.16 -2.77
N ILE A 74 -8.45 -10.55 -3.83
CA ILE A 74 -7.72 -10.36 -5.10
C ILE A 74 -6.49 -9.46 -4.91
N ILE A 75 -6.61 -8.37 -4.17
CA ILE A 75 -5.47 -7.48 -3.92
C ILE A 75 -4.42 -8.20 -3.07
N SER A 76 -4.83 -8.96 -2.05
CA SER A 76 -3.91 -9.74 -1.21
C SER A 76 -3.12 -10.76 -2.02
N GLU A 77 -3.77 -11.48 -2.93
CA GLU A 77 -3.12 -12.43 -3.84
C GLU A 77 -2.10 -11.73 -4.75
N ARG A 78 -2.42 -10.53 -5.27
CA ARG A 78 -1.48 -9.74 -6.08
C ARG A 78 -0.29 -9.22 -5.26
N LEU A 79 -0.52 -8.78 -4.03
CA LEU A 79 0.54 -8.32 -3.13
C LEU A 79 1.45 -9.48 -2.68
N GLN A 80 0.90 -10.68 -2.48
CA GLN A 80 1.68 -11.87 -2.13
C GLN A 80 2.70 -12.24 -3.20
N GLN A 81 2.46 -11.90 -4.48
CA GLN A 81 3.43 -12.11 -5.56
C GLN A 81 4.73 -11.30 -5.39
N LEU A 82 4.76 -10.35 -4.44
CA LEU A 82 5.98 -9.63 -4.07
C LEU A 82 6.96 -10.52 -3.31
N ASN A 83 6.50 -11.50 -2.53
CA ASN A 83 7.37 -12.33 -1.66
C ASN A 83 8.57 -12.95 -2.40
N PRO A 84 8.39 -13.67 -3.53
CA PRO A 84 9.53 -14.23 -4.26
C PRO A 84 10.44 -13.16 -4.91
N ILE A 85 9.96 -11.93 -5.07
CA ILE A 85 10.76 -10.80 -5.57
C ILE A 85 11.58 -10.21 -4.43
N LEU A 86 10.94 -9.92 -3.29
CA LEU A 86 11.59 -9.37 -2.10
C LEU A 86 12.71 -10.28 -1.61
N TYR A 87 12.50 -11.60 -1.64
CA TYR A 87 13.53 -12.58 -1.27
C TYR A 87 14.78 -12.53 -2.15
N LYS A 88 14.66 -12.03 -3.39
CA LYS A 88 15.78 -11.91 -4.33
C LYS A 88 16.48 -10.54 -4.29
N LEU A 89 15.89 -9.57 -3.61
CA LEU A 89 16.50 -8.25 -3.43
C LEU A 89 17.56 -8.31 -2.33
N GLU A 90 18.51 -7.37 -2.39
CA GLU A 90 19.37 -7.13 -1.25
C GLU A 90 18.52 -6.78 -0.03
N LYS A 91 18.81 -7.41 1.12
CA LYS A 91 18.00 -7.29 2.32
C LYS A 91 17.68 -5.83 2.72
N PRO A 92 18.64 -4.87 2.71
CA PRO A 92 18.34 -3.48 3.02
C PRO A 92 17.31 -2.86 2.06
N LEU A 93 17.40 -3.16 0.76
CA LEU A 93 16.46 -2.66 -0.24
C LEU A 93 15.06 -3.25 -0.06
N ALA A 94 14.98 -4.56 0.22
CA ALA A 94 13.72 -5.24 0.51
C ALA A 94 13.05 -4.65 1.76
N GLU A 95 13.81 -4.42 2.84
CA GLU A 95 13.33 -3.81 4.07
C GLU A 95 12.84 -2.38 3.85
N GLN A 96 13.58 -1.56 3.10
CA GLN A 96 13.17 -0.19 2.79
C GLN A 96 11.88 -0.15 1.97
N TYR A 97 11.75 -1.03 0.96
CA TYR A 97 10.55 -1.12 0.13
C TYR A 97 9.33 -1.62 0.92
N TYR A 98 9.52 -2.62 1.78
CA TYR A 98 8.44 -3.10 2.64
C TYR A 98 7.99 -2.01 3.62
N ALA A 99 8.94 -1.31 4.25
CA ALA A 99 8.65 -0.20 5.16
C ALA A 99 7.88 0.94 4.47
N SER A 100 8.23 1.29 3.23
CA SER A 100 7.51 2.33 2.49
C SER A 100 6.08 1.92 2.12
N LEU A 101 5.81 0.62 1.87
CA LEU A 101 4.44 0.14 1.70
C LEU A 101 3.63 0.21 3.01
N GLN A 102 4.22 -0.13 4.15
CA GLN A 102 3.55 -0.01 5.46
C GLN A 102 3.27 1.45 5.82
N GLU A 103 4.22 2.36 5.53
CA GLU A 103 4.03 3.80 5.73
C GLU A 103 2.93 4.35 4.83
N LEU A 104 2.86 3.93 3.56
CA LEU A 104 1.77 4.29 2.67
C LEU A 104 0.43 3.79 3.21
N ALA A 105 0.33 2.52 3.61
CA ALA A 105 -0.89 1.95 4.18
C ALA A 105 -1.37 2.76 5.38
N LYS A 106 -0.45 3.14 6.28
CA LYS A 106 -0.74 3.99 7.43
C LYS A 106 -1.25 5.37 7.02
N GLN A 107 -0.57 6.03 6.08
CA GLN A 107 -0.99 7.36 5.61
C GLN A 107 -2.37 7.31 4.96
N VAL A 108 -2.66 6.25 4.19
CA VAL A 108 -3.98 6.07 3.55
C VAL A 108 -5.07 5.92 4.60
N ALA A 109 -4.84 5.11 5.63
CA ALA A 109 -5.78 4.95 6.73
C ALA A 109 -6.04 6.29 7.44
N GLU A 110 -4.98 7.03 7.77
CA GLU A 110 -5.06 8.35 8.40
C GLU A 110 -5.84 9.37 7.56
N ALA A 111 -5.59 9.40 6.25
CA ALA A 111 -6.24 10.33 5.32
C ALA A 111 -7.71 9.99 5.06
N ASN A 112 -8.10 8.71 5.12
CA ASN A 112 -9.47 8.25 4.88
C ASN A 112 -10.39 8.42 6.12
N GLY A 113 -10.01 9.27 7.08
CA GLY A 113 -10.75 9.48 8.33
C GLY A 113 -10.37 8.53 9.46
N GLY A 114 -9.44 7.61 9.21
CA GLY A 114 -8.83 6.75 10.21
C GLY A 114 -7.71 7.46 10.95
N VAL A 115 -8.00 8.56 11.64
CA VAL A 115 -7.25 8.81 12.88
C VAL A 115 -7.37 7.53 13.68
N LEU A 116 -6.27 7.07 14.29
CA LEU A 116 -6.24 6.15 15.42
C LEU A 116 -7.37 6.48 16.41
N GLY A 117 -8.57 6.01 16.10
CA GLY A 117 -9.76 6.22 16.88
C GLY A 117 -9.54 5.39 18.11
N TYR A 118 -9.35 6.05 19.24
CA TYR A 118 -9.32 5.47 20.57
C TYR A 118 -10.56 4.59 20.90
N LEU A 119 -11.43 4.27 19.94
CA LEU A 119 -12.75 3.67 20.13
C LEU A 119 -13.19 2.60 19.10
N SER A 120 -12.38 2.20 18.11
CA SER A 120 -12.81 1.15 17.17
C SER A 120 -11.65 0.25 16.74
N VAL A 121 -11.02 -0.44 17.70
CA VAL A 121 -10.22 -1.64 17.37
C VAL A 121 -11.19 -2.72 16.89
N GLY A 122 -11.60 -2.65 15.64
CA GLY A 122 -12.01 -3.82 14.89
C GLY A 122 -10.76 -4.64 14.59
N TYR A 123 -10.75 -5.91 14.98
CA TYR A 123 -9.68 -6.89 14.79
C TYR A 123 -9.07 -6.99 13.37
N ASN A 124 -9.67 -6.35 12.37
CA ASN A 124 -9.29 -6.41 10.96
C ASN A 124 -8.44 -5.21 10.46
N GLU A 125 -8.54 -4.01 11.02
CA GLU A 125 -7.84 -2.82 10.46
C GLU A 125 -6.34 -2.78 10.78
N SER A 126 -5.96 -3.17 12.00
CA SER A 126 -4.54 -3.30 12.38
C SER A 126 -3.81 -4.35 11.52
N LYS A 127 -4.53 -5.37 11.04
CA LYS A 127 -3.99 -6.37 10.14
C LYS A 127 -3.69 -5.79 8.76
N VAL A 128 -4.55 -4.95 8.18
CA VAL A 128 -4.31 -4.43 6.82
C VAL A 128 -3.07 -3.55 6.77
N ILE A 129 -2.82 -2.71 7.77
CA ILE A 129 -1.62 -1.86 7.87
C ILE A 129 -0.35 -2.71 7.94
N THR A 130 -0.41 -3.88 8.60
CA THR A 130 0.73 -4.80 8.69
C THR A 130 1.03 -5.57 7.41
N LEU A 131 0.18 -5.49 6.38
CA LEU A 131 0.35 -6.19 5.10
C LEU A 131 0.68 -7.69 5.26
N PRO A 132 -0.15 -8.49 5.95
CA PRO A 132 0.16 -9.86 6.39
C PRO A 132 0.34 -10.87 5.26
N MET A 133 -0.02 -10.49 4.03
CA MET A 133 0.22 -11.28 2.83
C MET A 133 1.66 -11.14 2.30
N ILE A 134 2.39 -10.11 2.76
CA ILE A 134 3.78 -9.86 2.38
C ILE A 134 4.69 -10.39 3.47
N ASP A 135 5.64 -11.24 3.08
CA ASP A 135 6.63 -11.78 4.03
C ASP A 135 7.58 -10.66 4.47
N ASP A 136 7.75 -10.49 5.78
CA ASP A 136 8.57 -9.43 6.36
C ASP A 136 10.07 -9.64 6.04
N PRO A 137 10.70 -8.75 5.23
CA PRO A 137 12.09 -8.92 4.83
C PRO A 137 13.09 -8.89 5.98
N ARG A 138 12.72 -8.33 7.14
CA ARG A 138 13.56 -8.34 8.35
C ARG A 138 13.82 -9.76 8.83
N THR A 139 12.92 -10.69 8.54
CA THR A 139 13.00 -12.11 8.89
C THR A 139 13.79 -12.95 7.89
N PHE A 140 14.13 -12.41 6.72
CA PHE A 140 14.89 -13.15 5.71
C PHE A 140 16.27 -13.51 6.27
N ARG A 141 16.58 -14.80 6.22
CA ARG A 141 17.91 -15.33 6.53
C ARG A 141 18.75 -15.17 5.27
N VAL A 142 19.72 -14.25 5.35
CA VAL A 142 20.81 -14.07 4.38
C VAL A 142 21.88 -15.13 4.60
#